data_AF-A0A2Z3JAT0-F1
#
_entry.id   AF-A0A2Z3JAT0-F1
#
_cell.length_a   1.000
_cell.length_b   1.000
_cell.length_c   1.000
_cell.angle_alpha   90.00
_cell.angle_beta   90.00
_cell.angle_gamma   90.00
#
_symmetry.space_group_name_H-M   'P 1'
#
loop_
_entity.id
_entity.type
_entity.pdbx_description
1 polymer ?
#
loop_
_entity_poly.entity_id
_entity_poly.type
_entity_poly.pdbx_seq_one_letter_code
_entity_poly.pdbx_strand_id
1 'polypeptide(L)'
;MKIIFALIGSGLLFASLVTLPPDTCRAQVKPLERSAPLNQVLLSVTVPPSCPLTGKAILRFRTAQGGVLPLAGYFVLRGSYPRERRFWLTATTYDGGAAMVEQKYNATWHPIWRYGQ
;
A
#
# COMPACT_ATOMS: atom_id res chain seq x y z
N MET A 1 -28.36 35.54 34.57
CA MET A 1 -28.71 34.13 34.79
C MET A 1 -27.91 33.25 33.84
N LYS A 2 -27.25 32.23 34.40
CA LYS A 2 -26.66 31.02 33.79
C LYS A 2 -25.47 31.16 32.80
N ILE A 3 -24.30 31.02 33.42
CA ILE A 3 -23.06 30.43 32.88
C ILE A 3 -23.34 28.97 32.45
N ILE A 4 -22.86 28.56 31.27
CA ILE A 4 -22.60 27.15 30.98
C ILE A 4 -21.20 27.04 30.36
N PHE A 5 -20.27 26.56 31.18
CA PHE A 5 -19.02 25.95 30.75
C PHE A 5 -19.34 24.64 30.01
N ALA A 6 -18.82 24.47 28.80
CA ALA A 6 -18.69 23.16 28.18
C ALA A 6 -17.20 22.83 28.05
N LEU A 7 -16.75 22.06 29.05
CA LEU A 7 -15.46 21.42 29.18
C LEU A 7 -15.44 20.13 28.33
N ILE A 8 -14.23 19.77 27.88
CA ILE A 8 -13.80 18.41 27.52
C ILE A 8 -14.12 17.95 26.10
N GLY A 9 -13.06 17.87 25.31
CA GLY A 9 -13.04 17.13 24.05
C GLY A 9 -11.65 17.02 23.45
N SER A 10 -10.58 17.00 24.26
CA SER A 10 -9.23 16.63 23.81
C SER A 10 -9.21 15.14 23.49
N GLY A 11 -9.78 14.79 22.34
CA GLY A 11 -9.55 13.51 21.70
C GLY A 11 -8.10 13.44 21.26
N LEU A 12 -7.25 12.94 22.16
CA LEU A 12 -5.93 12.44 21.83
C LEU A 12 -6.11 11.38 20.72
N LEU A 13 -5.91 11.80 19.48
CA LEU A 13 -5.62 10.90 18.37
C LEU A 13 -4.29 10.24 18.70
N PHE A 14 -4.34 9.14 19.45
CA PHE A 14 -3.27 8.16 19.47
C PHE A 14 -3.17 7.60 18.04
N ALA A 15 -2.40 8.30 17.21
CA ALA A 15 -1.84 7.72 16.02
C ALA A 15 -0.91 6.60 16.51
N SER A 16 -1.43 5.39 16.54
CA SER A 16 -0.66 4.17 16.78
C SER A 16 0.49 4.16 15.77
N LEU A 17 1.66 4.63 16.21
CA LEU A 17 2.91 4.47 15.49
C LEU A 17 3.20 2.97 15.51
N VAL A 18 2.67 2.26 14.52
CA VAL A 18 3.11 0.90 14.22
C VAL A 18 4.57 1.02 13.84
N THR A 19 5.44 0.84 14.83
CA THR A 19 6.87 0.80 14.63
C THR A 19 7.16 -0.39 13.75
N LEU A 20 7.63 -0.10 12.54
CA LEU A 20 8.03 -1.14 11.61
C LEU A 20 9.25 -1.85 12.20
N PRO A 21 9.39 -3.17 12.01
CA PRO A 21 10.64 -3.84 12.32
C PRO A 21 11.81 -3.08 11.67
N PRO A 22 12.98 -3.02 12.29
CA PRO A 22 14.09 -2.15 11.86
C PRO A 22 14.52 -2.40 10.40
N ASP A 23 14.29 -3.61 9.87
CA ASP A 23 14.60 -3.98 8.48
C ASP A 23 13.40 -3.91 7.52
N THR A 24 12.27 -3.32 7.93
CA THR A 24 11.06 -3.22 7.09
C THR A 24 10.83 -1.79 6.64
N CYS A 25 10.77 -1.59 5.33
CA CYS A 25 10.54 -0.29 4.72
C CYS A 25 9.13 -0.20 4.15
N ARG A 26 8.41 0.90 4.40
CA ARG A 26 7.10 1.15 3.78
C ARG A 26 7.30 1.51 2.30
N ALA A 27 6.75 0.69 1.41
CA ALA A 27 6.74 1.00 -0.01
C ALA A 27 5.72 2.10 -0.33
N GLN A 28 6.02 2.87 -1.35
CA GLN A 28 5.16 3.90 -1.92
C GLN A 28 4.58 3.39 -3.22
N VAL A 29 3.28 3.60 -3.44
CA VAL A 29 2.57 3.20 -4.65
C VAL A 29 2.17 4.45 -5.41
N LYS A 30 2.48 4.51 -6.70
CA LYS A 30 2.10 5.60 -7.59
C LYS A 30 1.44 5.03 -8.85
N PRO A 31 0.17 5.38 -9.14
CA PRO A 31 -0.39 5.13 -10.45
C PRO A 31 0.33 6.02 -11.48
N LEU A 32 0.80 5.42 -12.57
CA LEU A 32 1.54 6.11 -13.62
C LEU A 32 0.66 6.37 -14.84
N GLU A 33 -0.13 5.38 -15.24
CA GLU A 33 -0.90 5.43 -16.47
C GLU A 33 -2.21 4.64 -16.32
N ARG A 34 -3.22 5.02 -17.11
CA ARG A 34 -4.48 4.29 -17.24
C ARG A 34 -4.75 4.00 -18.71
N SER A 35 -4.95 2.72 -19.03
CA SER A 35 -5.49 2.30 -20.32
C SER A 35 -7.00 2.10 -20.17
N ALA A 36 -7.78 3.08 -20.62
CA ALA A 36 -9.24 3.02 -20.57
C ALA A 36 -9.83 1.88 -21.42
N PRO A 37 -9.36 1.60 -22.66
CA PRO A 37 -9.91 0.53 -23.48
C PRO A 37 -9.74 -0.87 -22.86
N LEU A 38 -8.67 -1.09 -22.11
CA LEU A 38 -8.37 -2.38 -21.48
C LEU A 38 -8.81 -2.44 -20.01
N ASN A 39 -9.33 -1.32 -19.46
CA ASN A 39 -9.60 -1.15 -18.04
C ASN A 39 -8.39 -1.53 -17.17
N GLN A 40 -7.21 -1.03 -17.53
CA GLN A 40 -5.96 -1.31 -16.83
C GLN A 40 -5.34 -0.06 -16.24
N VAL A 41 -4.61 -0.23 -15.14
CA VAL A 41 -3.79 0.80 -14.49
C VAL A 41 -2.36 0.29 -14.36
N LEU A 42 -1.40 1.11 -14.76
CA LEU A 42 0.02 0.87 -14.53
C LEU A 42 0.38 1.48 -13.18
N LEU A 43 0.90 0.64 -12.29
CA LEU A 43 1.38 1.06 -10.98
C LEU A 43 2.90 0.97 -10.95
N SER A 44 3.53 1.94 -10.29
CA SER A 44 4.90 1.84 -9.79
C SER A 44 4.87 1.70 -8.27
N VAL A 45 5.54 0.68 -7.77
CA VAL A 45 5.74 0.46 -6.34
C VAL A 45 7.23 0.61 -6.04
N THR A 46 7.57 1.54 -5.17
CA THR A 46 8.96 1.94 -4.93
C THR A 46 9.29 1.98 -3.44
N VAL A 47 10.48 1.53 -3.07
CA VAL A 47 11.05 1.70 -1.73
C VAL A 47 11.73 3.07 -1.66
N PRO A 48 11.38 3.93 -0.68
CA PRO A 48 11.89 5.29 -0.61
C PRO A 48 13.41 5.32 -0.42
N PRO A 49 14.10 6.40 -0.81
CA PRO A 49 15.55 6.55 -0.65
C PRO A 49 16.02 6.43 0.80
N SER A 50 15.16 6.85 1.75
CA SER A 50 15.41 6.79 3.20
C SER A 50 15.40 5.37 3.79
N CYS A 51 14.99 4.35 3.03
CA CYS A 51 15.07 2.96 3.46
C CYS A 51 16.54 2.52 3.58
N PRO A 52 16.96 1.95 4.73
CA PRO A 52 18.30 1.39 4.90
C PRO A 52 18.63 0.34 3.82
N LEU A 53 19.90 0.21 3.45
CA LEU A 53 20.33 -0.75 2.42
C LEU A 53 20.00 -2.21 2.77
N THR A 54 19.95 -2.55 4.06
CA THR A 54 19.54 -3.86 4.60
C THR A 54 18.03 -4.05 4.63
N GLY A 55 17.27 -2.94 4.57
CA GLY A 55 15.82 -2.93 4.66
C GLY A 55 15.13 -3.49 3.42
N LYS A 56 13.90 -3.95 3.61
CA LYS A 56 13.08 -4.53 2.54
C LYS A 56 11.59 -4.22 2.69
N ALA A 57 10.88 -4.24 1.57
CA ALA A 57 9.44 -4.25 1.49
C ALA A 57 9.01 -5.51 0.75
N ILE A 58 8.19 -6.33 1.40
CA ILE A 58 7.64 -7.55 0.82
C ILE A 58 6.23 -7.22 0.33
N LEU A 59 5.99 -7.36 -0.96
CA LEU A 59 4.81 -6.83 -1.63
C LEU A 59 4.07 -7.93 -2.38
N ARG A 60 2.77 -7.76 -2.57
CA ARG A 60 2.03 -8.48 -3.59
C ARG A 60 0.98 -7.58 -4.19
N PHE A 61 0.65 -7.85 -5.44
CA PHE A 61 -0.46 -7.20 -6.12
C PHE A 61 -1.68 -8.10 -6.00
N ARG A 62 -2.83 -7.52 -5.67
CA ARG A 62 -4.12 -8.20 -5.82
C ARG A 62 -4.81 -7.67 -7.06
N THR A 63 -5.21 -8.58 -7.93
CA THR A 63 -6.02 -8.22 -9.10
C THR A 63 -7.43 -7.84 -8.66
N ALA A 64 -8.17 -7.12 -9.50
CA ALA A 64 -9.56 -6.78 -9.20
C ALA A 64 -10.45 -8.02 -8.98
N GLN A 65 -10.08 -9.16 -9.58
CA GLN A 65 -10.74 -10.47 -9.40
C GLN A 65 -10.31 -11.21 -8.11
N GLY A 66 -9.47 -10.59 -7.26
CA GLY A 66 -8.98 -11.18 -6.01
C GLY A 66 -7.77 -12.10 -6.14
N GLY A 67 -7.25 -12.29 -7.36
CA GLY A 67 -6.02 -13.06 -7.62
C GLY A 67 -4.79 -12.38 -7.04
N VAL A 68 -3.72 -13.13 -6.78
CA VAL A 68 -2.46 -12.64 -6.20
C VAL A 68 -1.34 -12.72 -7.22
N LEU A 69 -0.57 -11.64 -7.36
CA LEU A 69 0.60 -11.56 -8.21
C LEU A 69 1.86 -11.13 -7.43
N PRO A 70 3.01 -11.77 -7.69
CA PRO A 70 3.22 -12.85 -8.65
C PRO A 70 2.57 -14.16 -8.18
N LEU A 71 2.43 -15.14 -9.07
CA LEU A 71 1.91 -16.47 -8.71
C LEU A 71 2.76 -17.17 -7.62
N ALA A 72 4.05 -16.85 -7.55
CA ALA A 72 4.96 -17.27 -6.48
C ALA A 72 4.67 -16.60 -5.11
N GLY A 73 3.68 -15.70 -5.04
CA GLY A 73 3.14 -15.13 -3.82
C GLY A 73 3.53 -13.68 -3.56
N TYR A 74 4.80 -13.30 -3.77
CA TYR A 74 5.27 -11.94 -3.46
C TYR A 74 6.52 -11.48 -4.24
N PHE A 75 6.73 -10.16 -4.26
CA PHE A 75 7.97 -9.50 -4.64
C PHE A 75 8.70 -8.99 -3.39
N VAL A 76 10.02 -8.87 -3.48
CA VAL A 76 10.83 -8.19 -2.45
C VAL A 76 11.52 -7.01 -3.11
N LEU A 77 11.15 -5.81 -2.69
CA LEU A 77 11.93 -4.61 -2.96
C LEU A 77 12.87 -4.36 -1.79
N ARG A 78 14.08 -3.91 -2.08
CA ARG A 78 15.11 -3.68 -1.06
C ARG A 78 15.46 -2.20 -1.03
N GLY A 79 15.98 -1.74 0.11
CA GLY A 79 16.66 -0.45 0.18
C GLY A 79 17.96 -0.45 -0.65
N SER A 80 18.44 -1.61 -1.09
CA SER A 80 19.46 -1.76 -2.14
C SER A 80 18.80 -1.90 -3.54
N TYR A 81 18.99 -3.00 -4.26
CA TYR A 81 18.36 -3.29 -5.55
C TYR A 81 17.61 -4.64 -5.47
N PRO A 82 16.43 -4.81 -6.10
CA PRO A 82 15.65 -3.81 -6.84
C PRO A 82 14.85 -2.88 -5.91
N ARG A 83 14.74 -1.60 -6.27
CA ARG A 83 13.97 -0.58 -5.49
C ARG A 83 12.57 -0.34 -5.99
N GLU A 84 12.28 -0.69 -7.24
CA GLU A 84 11.04 -0.38 -7.92
C GLU A 84 10.49 -1.63 -8.63
N ARG A 85 9.17 -1.75 -8.66
CA ARG A 85 8.45 -2.68 -9.52
C ARG A 85 7.31 -1.96 -10.21
N ARG A 86 7.19 -2.14 -11.52
CA ARG A 86 6.04 -1.69 -12.30
C ARG A 86 5.16 -2.86 -12.68
N PHE A 87 3.85 -2.65 -12.65
CA PHE A 87 2.90 -3.72 -12.97
C PHE A 87 1.58 -3.17 -13.50
N TRP A 88 1.07 -3.77 -14.58
CA TRP A 88 -0.27 -3.52 -15.10
C TRP A 88 -1.27 -4.40 -14.38
N LEU A 89 -2.36 -3.80 -13.90
CA LEU A 89 -3.48 -4.52 -13.29
C LEU A 89 -4.79 -4.08 -13.91
N THR A 90 -5.73 -5.01 -14.06
CA THR A 90 -7.14 -4.65 -14.28
C THR A 90 -7.60 -3.78 -13.11
N ALA A 91 -8.05 -2.56 -13.41
CA ALA A 91 -8.31 -1.54 -12.41
C ALA A 91 -9.52 -1.88 -11.52
N THR A 92 -10.63 -2.24 -12.14
CA THR A 92 -11.86 -2.69 -11.47
C THR A 92 -12.55 -3.82 -12.23
N THR A 93 -13.52 -4.48 -11.61
CA THR A 93 -14.44 -5.43 -12.26
C THR A 93 -15.89 -4.94 -12.13
N TYR A 94 -16.78 -5.49 -12.96
CA TYR A 94 -18.20 -5.09 -12.99
C TYR A 94 -18.93 -5.33 -11.65
N ASP A 95 -18.52 -6.38 -10.92
CA ASP A 95 -19.00 -6.74 -9.58
C ASP A 95 -18.37 -5.93 -8.44
N GLY A 96 -17.61 -4.87 -8.76
CA GLY A 96 -17.06 -3.95 -7.76
C GLY A 96 -15.69 -4.34 -7.18
N GLY A 97 -15.04 -5.36 -7.74
CA GLY A 97 -13.64 -5.67 -7.43
C GLY A 97 -12.70 -4.53 -7.87
N ALA A 98 -11.57 -4.38 -7.18
CA ALA A 98 -10.60 -3.32 -7.44
C ALA A 98 -9.17 -3.82 -7.25
N ALA A 99 -8.25 -3.38 -8.11
CA ALA A 99 -6.82 -3.66 -7.95
C ALA A 99 -6.31 -3.11 -6.62
N MET A 100 -5.41 -3.85 -5.98
CA MET A 100 -4.79 -3.45 -4.72
C MET A 100 -3.31 -3.80 -4.70
N VAL A 101 -2.56 -3.05 -3.91
CA VAL A 101 -1.19 -3.41 -3.52
C VAL A 101 -1.20 -3.67 -2.03
N GLU A 102 -0.66 -4.82 -1.64
CA GLU A 102 -0.49 -5.19 -0.26
C GLU A 102 0.99 -5.31 0.08
N GLN A 103 1.31 -4.95 1.31
CA GLN A 103 2.63 -5.12 1.89
C GLN A 103 2.55 -5.98 3.14
N LYS A 104 3.56 -6.84 3.31
CA LYS A 104 3.68 -7.68 4.50
C LYS A 104 4.33 -6.90 5.64
N TYR A 105 3.64 -6.83 6.78
CA TYR A 105 4.14 -6.31 8.04
C TYR A 105 3.86 -7.34 9.13
N ASN A 106 4.86 -7.72 9.95
CA ASN A 106 4.71 -8.68 11.05
C ASN A 106 3.92 -9.95 10.64
N ALA A 107 4.38 -10.59 9.55
CA ALA A 107 3.77 -11.76 8.92
C ALA A 107 2.36 -11.57 8.31
N THR A 108 1.73 -10.41 8.46
CA THR A 108 0.38 -10.11 7.99
C THR A 108 0.40 -9.21 6.76
N TRP A 109 -0.55 -9.40 5.83
CA TRP A 109 -0.69 -8.57 4.64
C TRP A 109 -1.61 -7.39 4.90
N HIS A 110 -1.14 -6.18 4.58
CA HIS A 110 -1.89 -4.95 4.74
C HIS A 110 -2.02 -4.21 3.42
N PRO A 111 -3.21 -3.70 3.06
CA PRO A 111 -3.35 -2.86 1.89
C PRO A 111 -2.59 -1.55 2.09
N ILE A 112 -1.78 -1.19 1.11
CA ILE A 112 -1.07 0.10 1.06
C ILE A 112 -1.58 1.00 -0.07
N TRP A 113 -2.38 0.43 -0.98
CA TRP A 113 -3.05 1.15 -2.05
C TRP A 113 -4.22 0.31 -2.59
N ARG A 114 -5.29 0.97 -3.00
CA ARG A 114 -6.44 0.39 -3.70
C ARG A 114 -6.88 1.35 -4.80
N TYR A 115 -7.26 0.81 -5.95
CA TYR A 115 -7.76 1.63 -7.04
C TYR A 115 -9.07 2.34 -6.63
N GLY A 116 -9.12 3.66 -6.83
CA GLY A 116 -10.29 4.49 -6.54
C GLY A 116 -10.42 4.96 -5.09
N GLN A 117 -9.40 4.73 -4.24
CA GLN A 117 -9.31 5.27 -2.88
C GLN A 117 -8.31 6.40 -2.77
#